data_AF-A0A928IFW2-F1
#
_entry.id   AF-A0A928IFW2-F1
#
_cell.length_a   1.000
_cell.length_b   1.000
_cell.length_c   1.000
_cell.angle_alpha   90.00
_cell.angle_beta   90.00
_cell.angle_gamma   90.00
#
_symmetry.space_group_name_H-M   'P 1'
#
loop_
_entity.id
_entity.type
_entity.pdbx_description
1 polymer ?
#
loop_
_entity_poly.entity_id
_entity_poly.type
_entity_poly.pdbx_seq_one_letter_code
_entity_poly.pdbx_strand_id
1 'polypeptide(L)' 'MEIKLYKKEGTYFSEKDKKDKPYTNFYIECNGELIPIEVKYFPNPKFENRDLGYQKRFGALSILAEPLPDEAAKKED' A
#
# COMPACT_ATOMS: atom_id res chain seq x y z
N MET A 1 -17.05 -5.48 -15.06
CA MET A 1 -16.22 -5.82 -13.89
C MET A 1 -15.50 -4.54 -13.51
N GLU A 2 -15.85 -3.98 -12.36
CA GLU A 2 -15.22 -2.77 -11.85
C GLU A 2 -14.08 -3.20 -10.92
N ILE A 3 -12.91 -2.61 -11.10
CA ILE A 3 -11.73 -2.87 -10.28
C ILE A 3 -11.36 -1.55 -9.64
N LYS A 4 -11.31 -1.51 -8.31
CA LYS A 4 -10.92 -0.32 -7.55
C LYS A 4 -9.59 -0.56 -6.84
N LEU A 5 -8.73 0.45 -6.86
CA LEU A 5 -7.46 0.45 -6.16
C LEU A 5 -7.60 1.35 -4.94
N TYR A 6 -7.38 0.80 -3.75
CA TYR A 6 -7.40 1.54 -2.50
C TYR A 6 -6.03 1.56 -1.82
N LYS A 7 -5.85 2.54 -0.94
CA LYS A 7 -4.74 2.63 0.00
C LYS A 7 -5.22 2.87 1.42
N LYS A 8 -4.53 2.27 2.39
CA LYS A 8 -4.68 2.54 3.81
C LYS A 8 -3.36 3.08 4.35
N GLU A 9 -3.39 4.30 4.86
CA GLU A 9 -2.24 4.97 5.46
C GLU A 9 -2.37 4.93 6.99
N GLY A 10 -1.25 4.86 7.69
CA GLY A 10 -1.22 4.86 9.14
C GLY A 10 0.20 4.89 9.68
N THR A 11 0.35 4.67 10.98
CA THR A 11 1.65 4.56 11.63
C THR A 11 1.81 3.24 12.38
N TYR A 12 3.04 2.77 12.49
CA TYR A 12 3.41 1.64 13.35
C TYR A 12 4.64 2.00 14.18
N PHE A 13 4.72 1.48 15.40
CA PHE A 13 5.89 1.67 16.25
C PHE A 13 7.03 0.75 15.79
N SER A 14 8.16 1.34 15.40
CA SER A 14 9.34 0.60 14.94
C SER A 14 10.26 0.32 16.12
N GLU A 15 10.24 -0.91 16.65
CA GLU A 15 11.09 -1.33 17.77
C GLU A 15 12.59 -1.08 17.54
N LYS A 16 13.05 -1.23 16.30
CA LYS A 16 14.45 -0.99 15.89
C LYS A 16 14.88 0.48 16.06
N ASP A 17 13.97 1.40 15.76
CA ASP A 17 14.28 2.84 15.70
C ASP A 17 13.61 3.61 16.85
N LYS A 18 12.91 2.90 17.74
CA LYS A 18 12.14 3.41 18.90
C LYS A 18 11.27 4.63 18.56
N LYS A 19 10.60 4.60 17.41
CA LYS A 19 9.72 5.68 16.93
C LYS A 19 8.61 5.17 16.03
N ASP A 20 7.54 5.96 15.93
CA ASP A 20 6.48 5.75 14.95
C ASP A 20 6.97 5.99 13.53
N LYS A 21 6.58 5.10 12.63
CA LYS A 21 6.87 5.18 11.20
C LYS A 21 5.58 5.11 10.39
N PRO A 22 5.47 5.90 9.31
CA PRO A 22 4.34 5.78 8.41
C PRO A 22 4.39 4.44 7.65
N TYR A 23 3.22 3.92 7.33
CA TYR A 23 3.04 2.84 6.36
C TYR A 23 1.92 3.21 5.39
N THR A 24 1.95 2.57 4.22
CA THR A 24 0.86 2.59 3.24
C THR A 24 0.67 1.16 2.74
N ASN A 25 -0.53 0.63 2.93
CA ASN A 25 -0.94 -0.65 2.39
C ASN A 25 -1.86 -0.42 1.19
N PHE A 26 -1.77 -1.28 0.18
CA PHE A 26 -2.57 -1.20 -1.03
C PHE A 26 -3.53 -2.38 -1.13
N TYR A 27 -4.71 -2.13 -1.69
CA TYR A 27 -5.75 -3.14 -1.85
C TYR A 27 -6.41 -3.01 -3.22
N ILE A 28 -6.78 -4.13 -3.81
CA ILE A 28 -7.65 -4.20 -4.99
C ILE A 28 -9.00 -4.72 -4.54
N GLU A 29 -10.08 -3.97 -4.79
CA GLU A 29 -11.44 -4.50 -4.69
C GLU A 29 -11.87 -5.00 -6.07
N CYS A 30 -12.21 -6.29 -6.14
CA CYS A 30 -12.69 -6.93 -7.36
C CYS A 30 -13.73 -8.00 -6.99
N ASN A 31 -14.92 -7.95 -7.58
CA ASN A 31 -16.01 -8.90 -7.33
C ASN A 31 -16.38 -9.07 -5.84
N GLY A 32 -16.32 -7.99 -5.05
CA GLY A 32 -16.64 -8.00 -3.62
C GLY A 32 -15.52 -8.52 -2.71
N GLU A 33 -14.38 -8.93 -3.28
CA GLU A 33 -13.20 -9.35 -2.53
C GLU A 33 -12.19 -8.22 -2.44
N LEU A 34 -11.65 -7.98 -1.25
CA LEU A 34 -10.61 -6.99 -0.98
C LEU A 34 -9.25 -7.70 -0.88
N ILE A 35 -8.43 -7.56 -1.91
CA ILE A 35 -7.17 -8.28 -2.08
C ILE A 35 -6.00 -7.37 -1.68
N PRO A 36 -5.21 -7.69 -0.65
CA PRO A 36 -4.00 -6.93 -0.33
C PRO A 36 -2.94 -7.14 -1.42
N ILE A 37 -2.26 -6.06 -1.81
CA ILE A 37 -1.17 -6.10 -2.79
C ILE A 37 0.07 -5.37 -2.27
N GLU A 38 1.24 -5.79 -2.75
CA GLU A 38 2.52 -5.18 -2.39
C GLU A 38 3.30 -4.74 -3.62
N VAL A 39 4.00 -3.62 -3.49
CA VAL A 39 4.96 -3.18 -4.49
C VAL A 39 6.14 -4.13 -4.45
N LYS A 40 6.36 -4.88 -5.52
CA LYS A 40 7.49 -5.79 -5.59
C LYS A 40 8.81 -5.02 -5.66
N TYR A 41 9.76 -5.42 -4.82
CA TYR A 41 11.15 -5.01 -4.88
C TYR A 41 11.93 -5.94 -5.81
N PHE A 42 12.69 -5.39 -6.76
CA PHE A 42 13.52 -6.11 -7.71
C PHE A 42 14.99 -5.78 -7.42
N PRO A 43 15.71 -6.65 -6.69
CA PRO A 43 17.11 -6.40 -6.37
C PRO A 43 17.95 -6.34 -7.65
N ASN A 44 18.79 -5.31 -7.77
CA ASN A 44 19.68 -5.14 -8.90
C ASN A 44 21.16 -5.32 -8.49
N PRO A 45 21.82 -6.42 -8.88
CA PRO A 45 23.21 -6.67 -8.53
C PRO A 45 24.19 -5.58 -8.97
N LYS A 46 23.85 -4.83 -10.04
CA LYS A 46 24.68 -3.72 -10.54
C LYS A 46 24.65 -2.48 -9.65
N PHE A 47 23.72 -2.41 -8.69
CA PHE A 47 23.54 -1.27 -7.80
C PHE A 47 23.50 -1.70 -6.33
N GLU A 48 24.39 -2.59 -5.90
CA GLU A 48 24.45 -3.10 -4.52
C GLU A 48 23.11 -3.70 -4.05
N ASN A 49 22.43 -4.43 -4.94
CA ASN A 49 21.09 -4.96 -4.72
C ASN A 49 20.00 -3.89 -4.46
N ARG A 50 20.26 -2.62 -4.76
CA ARG A 50 19.28 -1.53 -4.67
C ARG A 50 18.34 -1.49 -5.87
N ASP A 51 17.05 -1.41 -5.59
CA ASP A 51 16.03 -1.16 -6.61
C ASP A 51 15.75 0.34 -6.74
N LEU A 52 16.38 0.97 -7.74
CA LEU A 52 16.22 2.40 -8.02
C LEU A 52 14.81 2.76 -8.51
N GLY A 53 14.02 1.77 -8.97
CA GLY A 53 12.66 1.98 -9.48
C GLY A 53 11.57 1.78 -8.44
N TYR A 54 11.87 1.17 -7.29
CA TYR A 54 10.89 0.85 -6.25
C TYR A 54 10.07 2.08 -5.82
N GLN A 55 10.76 3.18 -5.49
CA GLN A 55 10.11 4.43 -5.06
C GLN A 55 9.18 5.00 -6.13
N LYS A 56 9.53 4.88 -7.41
CA LYS A 56 8.67 5.34 -8.52
C LYS A 56 7.41 4.50 -8.64
N ARG A 57 7.52 3.16 -8.53
CA ARG A 57 6.36 2.26 -8.59
C ARG A 57 5.44 2.45 -7.39
N PHE A 58 6.01 2.59 -6.20
CA PHE A 58 5.26 2.87 -4.98
C PHE A 58 4.52 4.21 -5.07
N GLY A 59 5.21 5.28 -5.50
CA GLY A 59 4.59 6.59 -5.70
C GLY A 59 3.45 6.55 -6.71
N ALA A 60 3.62 5.84 -7.84
CA ALA A 60 2.56 5.69 -8.84
C ALA A 60 1.30 5.02 -8.27
N LEU A 61 1.45 3.92 -7.53
CA LEU A 61 0.33 3.27 -6.85
C LEU A 61 -0.33 4.19 -5.81
N SER A 62 0.45 4.93 -5.02
CA SER A 62 -0.09 5.86 -4.00
C SER A 62 -0.92 7.01 -4.59
N ILE A 63 -0.55 7.49 -5.78
CA ILE A 63 -1.30 8.55 -6.50
C ILE A 63 -2.59 8.01 -7.10
N LEU A 64 -2.57 6.78 -7.62
CA LEU A 64 -3.73 6.15 -8.27
C LEU A 64 -4.74 5.57 -7.29
N ALA A 65 -4.32 5.28 -6.05
CA ALA A 65 -5.16 4.63 -5.06
C ALA A 65 -6.06 5.63 -4.32
N GLU A 66 -7.34 5.28 -4.22
CA GLU A 66 -8.31 5.99 -3.37
C GLU A 66 -8.14 5.60 -1.90
N PRO A 67 -8.54 6.44 -0.93
CA PRO A 67 -8.55 6.03 0.49
C PRO A 67 -9.47 4.81 0.69
N LEU A 68 -8.97 3.79 1.40
CA LEU A 68 -9.79 2.65 1.78
C LEU A 68 -10.89 3.13 2.74
N PRO A 69 -12.18 2.85 2.46
CA PRO A 69 -13.26 3.26 3.34
C PRO A 69 -13.16 2.55 4.69
N ASP A 70 -13.42 3.28 5.78
CA ASP A 70 -13.52 2.69 7.11
C ASP A 70 -14.75 1.78 7.18
N GLU A 71 -14.56 0.50 7.54
CA GLU A 71 -15.65 -0.49 7.69
C GLU A 71 -16.73 -0.03 8.69
N ALA A 72 -16.41 0.92 9.58
CA ALA A 72 -17.35 1.51 10.54
C ALA A 72 -18.50 2.30 9.87
N ALA A 73 -18.42 2.62 8.58
CA ALA A 73 -19.47 3.33 7.85
C ALA A 73 -20.54 2.39 7.22
N LYS A 74 -20.46 1.07 7.41
CA LYS A 74 -21.45 0.08 6.89
C LYS A 74 -22.38 -0.48 7.99
N LYS A 75 -22.77 0.34 8.96
CA LYS A 75 -23.88 0.06 9.89
C LYS A 75 -24.77 1.30 10.06
N GLU A 76 -25.41 1.72 8.99
CA GLU A 76 -26.72 2.36 9.09
C GLU A 76 -27.65 1.65 8.09
N ASP A 77 -28.87 1.38 8.60
CA ASP A 77 -30.03 0.65 8.05
C ASP A 77 -30.11 -0.88 8.22
#